data_AF-A0AAV1YKN7-F1
#
_entry.id   AF-A0AAV1YKN7-F1
#
_cell.length_a   1.000
_cell.length_b   1.000
_cell.length_c   1.000
_cell.angle_alpha   90.00
_cell.angle_beta   90.00
_cell.angle_gamma   90.00
#
_symmetry.space_group_name_H-M   'P 1'
#
loop_
_entity.id
_entity.type
_entity.pdbx_description
1 polymer ?
#
loop_
_entity_poly.entity_id
_entity_poly.type
_entity_poly.pdbx_seq_one_letter_code
_entity_poly.pdbx_strand_id
1 'polypeptide(L)' 'MAITNIRLNFFIGFLCIALILASAPGSMGAPSRGKWHLCMGMNGCPDNNACIKYCKDQRFPDGGFCNPDQRGKCCCEYD' A
#
# COMPACT_ATOMS: atom_id res chain seq x y z
N MET A 1 -24.19 -30.32 35.00
CA MET A 1 -23.30 -29.16 34.78
C MET A 1 -23.09 -28.93 33.28
N ALA A 2 -24.15 -28.63 32.52
CA ALA A 2 -24.10 -28.46 31.06
C ALA A 2 -24.28 -27.00 30.61
N ILE A 3 -24.81 -26.15 31.48
CA ILE A 3 -25.16 -24.75 31.20
C ILE A 3 -23.90 -23.86 31.12
N THR A 4 -22.83 -24.23 31.84
CA THR A 4 -21.52 -23.57 31.81
C THR A 4 -20.77 -23.76 30.50
N ASN A 5 -20.95 -24.91 29.82
CA ASN A 5 -20.27 -25.22 28.56
C ASN A 5 -20.79 -24.39 27.37
N ILE A 6 -22.10 -24.12 27.33
CA ILE A 6 -22.72 -23.31 26.26
C ILE A 6 -22.24 -21.86 26.34
N ARG A 7 -22.08 -21.33 27.56
CA ARG A 7 -21.57 -19.97 27.76
C ARG A 7 -20.12 -19.82 27.33
N LEU A 8 -19.26 -20.81 27.62
CA LEU A 8 -17.85 -20.78 27.25
C LEU A 8 -17.64 -20.73 25.72
N ASN A 9 -18.41 -21.52 24.97
CA ASN A 9 -18.35 -21.55 23.50
C ASN A 9 -18.80 -20.23 22.88
N PHE A 10 -19.77 -19.55 23.50
CA PHE A 10 -20.22 -18.23 23.05
C PHE A 10 -19.13 -17.16 23.24
N PHE A 11 -18.41 -17.20 24.37
CA PHE A 11 -17.29 -16.28 24.62
C PHE A 11 -16.11 -16.49 23.67
N ILE A 12 -15.77 -17.75 23.37
CA ILE A 12 -14.70 -18.07 22.41
C ILE A 12 -15.08 -17.58 21.00
N GLY A 13 -16.32 -17.78 20.56
CA GLY A 13 -16.79 -17.29 19.26
C GLY A 13 -16.69 -15.76 19.12
N PHE A 14 -17.06 -15.02 20.17
CA PHE A 14 -16.99 -13.56 20.17
C PHE A 14 -15.54 -13.04 20.12
N LEU A 15 -14.62 -13.72 20.82
CA LEU A 15 -13.19 -13.44 20.80
C LEU A 15 -12.59 -13.62 19.40
N CYS A 16 -12.98 -14.67 18.67
CA CYS A 16 -12.52 -14.91 17.31
C CYS A 16 -12.96 -13.80 16.33
N ILE A 17 -14.21 -13.32 16.45
CA ILE A 17 -14.72 -12.24 15.57
C ILE A 17 -13.99 -10.92 15.87
N ALA A 18 -13.76 -10.60 17.14
CA ALA A 18 -12.98 -9.42 17.54
C ALA A 18 -11.53 -9.46 17.02
N LEU A 19 -10.91 -10.65 17.03
CA LEU A 19 -9.55 -10.83 16.50
C LEU A 19 -9.47 -10.60 14.98
N ILE A 20 -10.49 -11.04 14.23
CA ILE A 20 -10.57 -10.81 12.77
C ILE A 20 -10.77 -9.32 12.46
N LEU A 21 -11.62 -8.62 13.21
CA LEU A 21 -11.83 -7.17 13.05
C LEU A 21 -10.59 -6.35 13.41
N ALA A 22 -9.83 -6.77 14.42
CA ALA A 22 -8.58 -6.12 14.83
C ALA A 22 -7.39 -6.47 13.91
N SER A 23 -7.44 -7.60 13.21
CA SER A 23 -6.40 -8.02 12.25
C SER A 23 -6.68 -7.57 10.82
N ALA A 24 -7.77 -6.81 10.58
CA ALA A 24 -7.89 -6.05 9.36
C ALA A 24 -6.61 -5.19 9.23
N PRO A 25 -5.78 -5.40 8.20
CA PRO A 25 -4.58 -4.62 8.01
C PRO A 25 -5.03 -3.17 7.99
N GLY A 26 -4.63 -2.42 9.00
CA GLY A 26 -4.96 -1.01 9.14
C GLY A 26 -4.71 -0.37 7.79
N SER A 27 -5.78 0.19 7.23
CA SER A 27 -5.83 1.07 6.06
C SER A 27 -4.41 1.34 5.55
N MET A 28 -3.94 0.54 4.57
CA MET A 28 -2.80 0.94 3.77
C MET A 28 -3.22 2.28 3.20
N GLY A 29 -2.65 3.35 3.76
CA GLY A 29 -3.14 4.71 3.61
C GLY A 29 -3.49 4.95 2.16
N ALA A 30 -4.77 5.14 1.88
CA ALA A 30 -5.19 5.67 0.59
C ALA A 30 -4.37 6.96 0.41
N PRO A 31 -3.48 7.06 -0.60
CA PRO A 31 -2.72 8.28 -0.78
C PRO A 31 -3.72 9.43 -0.93
N SER A 32 -3.58 10.43 -0.06
CA SER A 32 -4.38 11.66 -0.03
C SER A 32 -4.53 12.23 -1.44
N ARG A 33 -5.71 12.12 -2.06
CA ARG A 33 -6.19 12.94 -3.20
C ARG A 33 -5.09 13.46 -4.15
N GLY A 34 -4.17 12.59 -4.56
CA GLY A 34 -2.90 13.00 -5.15
C GLY A 34 -2.64 12.14 -6.36
N LYS A 35 -2.18 12.78 -7.44
CA LYS A 35 -1.85 12.16 -8.72
C LYS A 35 -1.36 10.73 -8.54
N TRP A 36 -1.98 9.83 -9.27
CA TRP A 36 -1.56 8.47 -9.19
C TRP A 36 -0.15 8.35 -9.74
N HIS A 37 0.64 7.46 -9.16
CA HIS A 37 2.01 7.27 -9.60
C HIS A 37 2.33 5.79 -9.72
N LEU A 38 2.99 5.43 -10.82
CA LEU A 38 3.47 4.09 -11.10
C LEU A 38 4.98 4.02 -10.82
N CYS A 39 5.36 3.34 -9.75
CA CYS A 39 6.76 3.12 -9.40
C CYS A 39 7.30 1.87 -10.07
N MET A 40 8.10 2.04 -11.12
CA MET A 40 8.72 0.95 -11.85
C MET A 40 10.03 0.53 -11.20
N GLY A 41 10.28 -0.78 -11.18
CA GLY A 41 11.47 -1.40 -10.61
C GLY A 41 12.72 -1.23 -11.47
N MET A 42 13.10 0.00 -11.80
CA MET A 42 14.49 0.26 -12.20
C MET A 42 15.40 -0.01 -10.99
N ASN A 43 16.54 -0.66 -11.24
CA ASN A 43 17.54 -1.02 -10.23
C ASN A 43 18.19 0.24 -9.62
N GLY A 44 17.44 0.94 -8.78
CA GLY A 44 17.78 2.27 -8.32
C GLY A 44 17.44 3.33 -9.37
N CYS A 45 17.04 4.49 -8.88
CA CYS A 45 16.77 5.69 -9.64
C CYS A 45 18.08 6.48 -9.68
N PRO A 46 18.78 6.50 -10.82
CA PRO A 46 20.13 7.06 -10.88
C PRO A 46 20.10 8.58 -10.69
N ASP A 47 19.05 9.24 -11.19
CA ASP A 47 18.83 10.67 -11.08
C ASP A 47 17.36 11.02 -11.37
N ASN A 48 16.85 12.11 -10.78
CA ASN A 48 15.48 12.58 -11.01
C ASN A 48 15.24 12.94 -12.48
N ASN A 49 16.18 13.58 -13.18
CA ASN A 49 16.03 13.90 -14.60
C ASN A 49 15.96 12.64 -15.47
N ALA A 50 16.75 11.62 -15.13
CA ALA A 50 16.70 10.34 -15.83
C ALA A 50 15.32 9.68 -15.66
N CYS A 51 14.75 9.75 -14.46
CA CYS A 51 13.40 9.27 -14.18
C CYS A 51 12.33 10.06 -14.94
N ILE A 52 12.38 11.39 -14.93
CA ILE A 52 11.45 12.24 -15.69
C ILE A 52 11.48 11.87 -17.18
N LYS A 53 12.66 11.74 -17.77
CA LYS A 53 12.81 11.38 -19.18
C LYS A 53 12.27 9.98 -19.46
N TYR A 54 12.62 9.00 -18.64
CA TYR A 54 12.12 7.64 -18.75
C TYR A 54 10.58 7.60 -18.70
N CYS A 55 9.98 8.29 -17.74
CA CYS A 55 8.52 8.36 -17.62
C CYS A 55 7.87 9.01 -18.85
N LYS A 56 8.44 10.09 -19.37
CA LYS A 56 7.96 10.72 -20.61
C LYS A 56 8.05 9.77 -21.82
N ASP A 57 9.13 9.01 -21.94
CA ASP A 57 9.29 7.98 -22.99
C ASP A 57 8.26 6.84 -22.82
N GLN A 58 7.87 6.53 -21.58
CA GLN A 58 6.85 5.52 -21.24
C GLN A 58 5.40 6.05 -21.32
N ARG A 59 5.17 7.21 -21.94
CA ARG A 59 3.86 7.87 -22.11
C ARG A 59 3.25 8.46 -20.84
N PHE A 60 4.07 8.81 -19.86
CA PHE A 60 3.67 9.62 -18.70
C PHE A 60 4.07 11.08 -18.95
N PRO A 61 3.15 11.96 -19.42
CA PRO A 61 3.50 13.31 -19.85
C PRO A 61 4.00 14.20 -18.72
N ASP A 62 3.50 13.97 -17.51
CA ASP A 62 3.92 14.65 -16.28
C ASP A 62 5.33 14.25 -15.83
N GLY A 63 5.88 13.17 -16.38
CA GLY A 63 7.19 12.65 -16.01
C GLY A 63 7.13 11.81 -14.73
N GLY A 64 8.09 12.01 -13.84
CA GLY A 64 8.20 11.23 -12.62
C GLY A 64 9.32 11.69 -11.69
N PHE A 65 9.47 11.01 -10.57
CA PHE A 65 10.46 11.35 -9.54
C PHE A 65 11.08 10.08 -8.92
N CYS A 66 12.31 10.19 -8.43
CA CYS A 66 12.93 9.17 -7.61
C CYS A 66 12.31 9.20 -6.22
N ASN A 67 11.67 8.11 -5.81
CA ASN A 67 11.12 7.97 -4.47
C ASN A 67 12.11 7.20 -3.57
N PRO A 68 12.74 7.86 -2.59
CA PRO A 68 13.67 7.20 -1.67
C PRO A 68 12.98 6.15 -0.79
N ASP A 69 11.71 6.35 -0.42
CA ASP A 69 10.94 5.43 0.43
C ASP A 69 10.70 4.08 -0.27
N GLN A 70 10.70 4.08 -1.60
CA GLN A 70 10.56 2.87 -2.41
C GLN A 70 11.90 2.26 -2.83
N ARG A 71 12.94 2.36 -1.99
CA ARG A 71 14.31 1.90 -2.28
C ARG A 71 14.94 2.65 -3.46
N GLY A 72 14.60 3.93 -3.59
CA GLY A 72 15.04 4.75 -4.71
C GLY A 72 14.47 4.25 -6.03
N LYS A 73 13.19 3.90 -6.12
CA LYS A 73 12.55 3.57 -7.41
C LYS A 73 12.15 4.83 -8.16
N CYS A 74 12.08 4.74 -9.47
CA CYS A 74 11.51 5.79 -10.31
C CYS A 74 9.98 5.66 -10.34
N CYS A 75 9.27 6.72 -9.96
CA CYS A 75 7.81 6.80 -9.90
C CYS A 75 7.28 7.77 -10.93
N CYS A 76 6.56 7.26 -11.93
CA CYS A 76 5.96 8.06 -13.00
C CYS A 76 4.58 8.56 -12.60
N GLU A 77 4.32 9.84 -12.75
CA GLU A 77 3.03 10.45 -12.42
C GLU A 77 2.04 10.30 -13.58
N TYR A 78 0.80 9.94 -13.26
CA TYR A 78 -0.33 9.99 -14.17
C TYR A 78 -1.47 10.79 -13.56
N ASP A 79 -2.02 11.70 -14.36
CA ASP A 79 -3.31 12.37 -14.13
C ASP A 79 -4.44 11.53 -14.74
#